data_AF-A0A350QPS4-F1
#
_entry.id   AF-A0A350QPS4-F1
#
_cell.length_a   1.000
_cell.length_b   1.000
_cell.length_c   1.000
_cell.angle_alpha   90.00
_cell.angle_beta   90.00
_cell.angle_gamma   90.00
#
_symmetry.space_group_name_H-M   'P 1'
#
loop_
_entity.id
_entity.type
_entity.pdbx_description
1 polymer ?
#
loop_
_entity_poly.entity_id
_entity_poly.type
_entity_poly.pdbx_seq_one_letter_code
_entity_poly.pdbx_strand_id
1 'polypeptide(L)'
;MNRSKLGGLVLLNIVLLGALALVSLSPNSAAVADGRSSTRGEYVAISGTIAGTKTPVIWVVNQASQELVAFQYEEQRNQLVGIGYRNLNDDARTIERSRQ
;
A
#
# COMPACT_ATOMS: atom_id res chain seq x y z
N MET A 1 -47.01 -14.61 -17.27
CA MET A 1 -45.77 -13.90 -16.87
C MET A 1 -44.78 -13.96 -18.02
N ASN A 2 -44.42 -12.81 -18.59
CA ASN A 2 -43.80 -12.74 -19.92
C ASN A 2 -42.36 -13.28 -19.89
N ARG A 3 -42.15 -14.47 -20.47
CA ARG A 3 -40.85 -15.16 -20.55
C ARG A 3 -39.74 -14.28 -21.15
N SER A 4 -40.10 -13.30 -21.97
CA SER A 4 -39.18 -12.30 -22.54
C SER A 4 -38.61 -11.32 -21.50
N LYS A 5 -39.38 -10.94 -20.48
CA LYS A 5 -38.90 -10.08 -19.37
C LYS A 5 -37.93 -10.84 -18.47
N LEU A 6 -38.22 -12.12 -18.21
CA LEU A 6 -37.33 -13.00 -17.46
C LEU A 6 -36.02 -13.25 -18.22
N GLY A 7 -36.09 -13.51 -19.53
CA GLY A 7 -34.90 -13.66 -20.38
C GLY A 7 -34.03 -12.41 -20.41
N GLY A 8 -34.63 -11.22 -20.48
CA GLY A 8 -33.91 -9.95 -20.41
C GLY A 8 -33.17 -9.76 -19.08
N LEU A 9 -33.81 -10.10 -17.95
CA LEU A 9 -33.16 -10.04 -16.63
C LEU A 9 -32.00 -11.03 -16.52
N VAL A 10 -32.17 -12.26 -17.02
CA VAL A 10 -31.12 -13.28 -16.98
C VAL A 10 -29.91 -12.82 -17.80
N LEU A 11 -30.14 -12.32 -19.02
CA LEU A 11 -29.07 -11.83 -19.88
C LEU A 11 -28.34 -10.63 -19.26
N LEU A 12 -29.08 -9.70 -18.65
CA LEU A 12 -28.49 -8.56 -17.95
C LEU A 12 -27.60 -9.00 -16.78
N ASN A 13 -28.05 -9.95 -15.95
CA ASN A 13 -27.25 -10.47 -14.84
C ASN A 13 -25.98 -11.18 -15.32
N ILE A 14 -26.07 -11.96 -16.42
CA ILE A 14 -24.89 -12.60 -17.00
C ILE A 14 -23.87 -11.56 -17.47
N VAL A 15 -24.31 -10.48 -18.12
CA VAL A 15 -23.43 -9.39 -18.54
C VAL A 15 -22.77 -8.69 -17.35
N LEU A 16 -23.54 -8.40 -16.29
CA LEU A 16 -23.03 -7.81 -15.05
C LEU A 16 -21.98 -8.70 -14.37
N LEU A 17 -22.23 -10.01 -14.29
CA LEU A 17 -21.28 -10.97 -13.72
C LEU A 17 -20.00 -11.08 -14.56
N GLY A 18 -20.13 -11.04 -15.89
CA GLY A 18 -18.97 -11.03 -16.79
C GLY A 18 -18.11 -9.78 -16.64
N ALA A 19 -18.73 -8.59 -16.54
CA ALA A 19 -18.04 -7.34 -16.29
C ALA A 19 -17.33 -7.35 -14.92
N LEU A 20 -17.98 -7.88 -13.88
CA LEU A 20 -17.38 -8.04 -12.56
C LEU A 20 -16.16 -8.97 -12.61
N ALA A 21 -16.27 -10.12 -13.29
CA ALA A 21 -15.15 -11.06 -13.42
C ALA A 21 -13.95 -10.43 -14.14
N LEU A 22 -14.19 -9.65 -15.21
CA LEU A 22 -13.12 -8.94 -15.92
C LEU A 22 -12.38 -7.94 -15.03
N VAL A 23 -13.10 -7.21 -14.17
CA VAL A 23 -12.49 -6.28 -13.21
C VAL A 23 -11.76 -7.03 -12.09
N SER A 24 -12.37 -8.06 -11.52
CA SER A 24 -11.81 -8.82 -10.40
C SER A 24 -10.58 -9.66 -10.76
N LEU A 25 -10.48 -10.14 -12.00
CA LEU A 25 -9.32 -10.92 -12.47
C LEU A 25 -8.27 -10.07 -13.19
N SER A 26 -8.53 -8.78 -13.43
CA SER A 26 -7.53 -7.89 -14.02
C SER A 26 -6.35 -7.70 -13.04
N PRO A 27 -5.10 -8.01 -13.45
CA PRO A 27 -3.93 -7.85 -12.60
C PRO A 27 -3.64 -6.41 -12.17
N ASN A 28 -4.31 -5.43 -12.79
CA ASN A 28 -4.23 -4.01 -12.43
C ASN A 28 -5.32 -3.55 -11.43
N SER A 29 -6.15 -4.46 -10.91
CA SER A 29 -7.15 -4.13 -9.88
C SER A 29 -6.60 -4.08 -8.45
N ALA A 30 -5.27 -4.21 -8.28
CA ALA A 30 -4.59 -3.98 -7.00
C ALA A 30 -4.78 -2.55 -6.42
N ALA A 31 -5.49 -1.66 -7.11
CA ALA A 31 -5.71 -0.28 -6.71
C ALA A 31 -7.12 0.05 -6.15
N VAL A 32 -8.04 -0.91 -5.98
CA VAL A 32 -9.36 -0.63 -5.34
C VAL A 32 -9.66 -1.58 -4.19
N ALA A 33 -8.61 -1.93 -3.45
CA ALA A 33 -8.73 -2.50 -2.12
C ALA A 33 -8.05 -1.58 -1.10
N ASP A 34 -8.57 -0.37 -0.95
CA ASP A 34 -8.52 0.38 0.33
C ASP A 34 -9.38 -0.30 1.42
N GLY A 35 -9.54 -1.62 1.31
CA GLY A 35 -10.02 -2.56 2.30
C GLY A 35 -8.87 -3.35 2.93
N ARG A 36 -7.62 -2.87 2.85
CA ARG A 36 -6.69 -3.12 3.96
C ARG A 36 -7.38 -2.52 5.16
N SER A 37 -7.91 -3.40 6.02
CA SER A 37 -8.44 -3.03 7.33
C SER A 37 -7.63 -1.86 7.85
N SER A 38 -8.24 -0.67 7.89
CA SER A 38 -7.73 0.48 8.63
C SER A 38 -7.86 0.17 10.13
N THR A 39 -7.42 -1.02 10.55
CA THR A 39 -6.79 -1.20 11.84
C THR A 39 -5.80 -0.08 11.91
N ARG A 40 -6.10 0.94 12.73
CA ARG A 40 -5.25 2.10 13.03
C ARG A 40 -3.80 1.67 12.84
N GLY A 41 -3.16 2.18 11.79
CA GLY A 41 -1.84 1.69 11.36
C GLY A 41 -0.95 1.53 12.59
N GLU A 42 -0.45 0.33 12.83
CA GLU A 42 0.49 0.13 13.92
C GLU A 42 1.80 0.74 13.44
N TYR A 43 2.19 1.85 14.08
CA TYR A 43 3.42 2.55 13.75
C TYR A 43 4.47 2.24 14.79
N VAL A 44 5.66 1.92 14.33
CA VAL A 44 6.84 1.77 15.18
C VAL A 44 7.82 2.85 14.81
N ALA A 45 8.21 3.65 15.80
CA ALA A 45 9.23 4.68 15.66
C ALA A 45 10.49 4.24 16.39
N ILE A 46 11.64 4.33 15.71
CA ILE A 46 12.94 3.99 16.26
C ILE A 46 13.88 5.15 15.98
N SER A 47 14.59 5.62 17.01
CA SER A 47 15.63 6.62 16.86
C SER A 47 17.00 5.96 16.68
N GLY A 48 17.89 6.67 16.00
CA GLY A 48 19.30 6.32 15.95
C GLY A 48 20.09 7.34 15.14
N THR A 49 21.29 6.94 14.74
CA THR A 49 22.22 7.82 14.05
C THR A 49 22.70 7.16 12.75
N ILE A 50 22.93 7.99 11.74
CA ILE A 50 23.54 7.56 10.49
C ILE A 50 25.01 7.94 10.56
N ALA A 51 25.90 7.01 10.21
CA ALA A 51 27.33 7.29 10.13
C ALA A 51 27.57 8.49 9.18
N GLY A 52 28.29 9.51 9.68
CA GLY A 52 28.56 10.74 8.93
C GLY A 52 27.58 11.89 9.19
N THR A 53 26.48 11.67 9.92
CA THR A 53 25.51 12.72 10.26
C THR A 53 25.48 12.98 11.76
N LYS A 54 25.54 14.26 12.16
CA LYS A 54 25.46 14.66 13.58
C LYS A 54 24.03 14.64 14.12
N THR A 55 23.06 14.91 13.26
CA THR A 55 21.66 14.99 13.65
C THR A 55 21.02 13.60 13.68
N PRO A 56 20.41 13.19 14.80
CA PRO A 56 19.70 11.91 14.90
C PRO A 56 18.61 11.77 13.85
N VAL A 57 18.32 10.53 13.48
CA VAL A 57 17.26 10.17 12.54
C VAL A 57 16.21 9.34 13.27
N ILE A 58 14.95 9.60 12.94
CA ILE A 58 13.79 8.88 13.43
C ILE A 58 13.22 8.09 12.26
N TRP A 59 13.28 6.77 12.34
CA TRP A 59 12.65 5.88 11.38
C TRP A 59 11.26 5.52 11.86
N VAL A 60 10.26 5.72 11.01
CA VAL A 60 8.87 5.35 11.28
C VAL A 60 8.45 4.30 10.26
N VAL A 61 8.07 3.12 10.76
CA VAL A 61 7.49 2.05 9.96
C VAL A 61 5.98 2.02 10.18
N ASN A 62 5.23 2.01 9.08
CA ASN A 62 3.85 1.59 9.07
C ASN A 62 3.82 0.07 8.88
N GLN A 63 3.45 -0.69 9.92
CA GLN A 63 3.44 -2.15 9.83
C GLN A 63 2.41 -2.68 8.83
N ALA A 64 1.30 -1.95 8.60
CA ALA A 64 0.22 -2.40 7.72
C ALA A 64 0.57 -2.21 6.24
N SER A 65 1.19 -1.08 5.88
CA SER A 65 1.62 -0.81 4.50
C SER A 65 3.06 -1.27 4.20
N GLN A 66 3.82 -1.62 5.23
CA GLN A 66 5.27 -1.92 5.16
C GLN A 66 6.07 -0.76 4.56
N GLU A 67 5.62 0.46 4.81
CA GLU A 67 6.30 1.68 4.39
C GLU A 67 7.19 2.19 5.52
N LEU A 68 8.40 2.60 5.16
CA LEU A 68 9.39 3.16 6.05
C LEU A 68 9.67 4.60 5.63
N VAL A 69 9.56 5.53 6.56
CA VAL A 69 9.94 6.94 6.37
C VAL A 69 11.00 7.32 7.38
N ALA A 70 12.06 7.97 6.92
CA ALA A 70 13.09 8.52 7.78
C ALA A 70 12.89 10.02 7.94
N PHE A 71 12.93 10.50 9.18
CA PHE A 71 12.80 11.91 9.53
C PHE A 71 14.04 12.41 10.26
N GLN A 72 14.35 13.68 10.06
CA GLN A 72 15.37 14.40 10.79
C GLN A 72 14.80 15.72 11.30
N TYR A 73 15.21 16.12 12.49
CA TYR A 73 14.80 17.41 13.04
C TYR A 73 15.71 18.52 12.50
N GLU A 74 15.12 19.51 11.83
CA GLU A 74 15.78 20.70 11.33
C GLU A 74 15.64 21.82 12.36
N GLU A 75 16.70 22.09 13.12
CA GLU A 75 16.69 23.06 14.23
C GLU A 75 16.39 24.48 13.73
N GLN A 76 16.92 24.86 12.56
CA GLN A 76 16.73 26.20 12.01
C GLN A 76 15.26 26.54 11.72
N ARG A 77 14.48 25.51 11.39
CA ARG A 77 13.07 25.63 11.00
C ARG A 77 12.12 25.07 12.05
N ASN A 78 12.65 24.56 13.17
CA ASN A 78 11.89 23.92 14.24
C ASN A 78 10.87 22.89 13.73
N GLN A 79 11.30 21.99 12.85
CA GLN A 79 10.39 21.03 12.20
C GLN A 79 11.06 19.68 11.94
N LEU A 80 10.25 18.62 11.86
CA LEU A 80 10.67 17.32 11.34
C LEU A 80 10.58 17.32 9.81
N VAL A 81 11.69 17.03 9.15
CA VAL A 81 11.80 16.94 7.70
C VAL A 81 12.00 15.48 7.32
N GLY A 82 11.22 14.99 6.36
CA GLY A 82 11.43 13.66 5.78
C GLY A 82 12.69 13.65 4.94
N ILE A 83 13.62 12.75 5.24
CA ILE A 83 14.91 12.61 4.54
C ILE A 83 14.98 11.35 3.67
N GLY A 84 13.99 10.47 3.76
CA GLY A 84 13.93 9.27 2.94
C GLY A 84 12.63 8.50 3.06
N TYR A 85 12.33 7.73 2.02
CA TYR A 85 11.19 6.81 1.95
C TYR A 85 11.65 5.48 1.37
N ARG A 86 11.11 4.38 1.88
CA ARG A 86 11.23 3.04 1.29
C ARG A 86 9.96 2.24 1.45
N ASN A 87 9.72 1.35 0.48
CA ASN A 87 8.76 0.27 0.59
C ASN A 87 9.51 -1.04 0.91
N LEU A 88 9.25 -1.62 2.08
CA LEU A 88 9.98 -2.81 2.54
C LEU A 88 9.57 -4.07 1.77
N ASN A 89 8.38 -4.10 1.17
CA ASN A 89 7.93 -5.24 0.36
C ASN A 89 8.70 -5.32 -0.96
N ASP A 90 8.94 -4.16 -1.59
CA ASP A 90 9.75 -4.08 -2.80
C ASP A 90 11.22 -4.45 -2.54
N ASP A 91 11.75 -4.01 -1.39
CA ASP A 91 13.07 -4.40 -0.93
C ASP A 91 13.18 -5.92 -0.71
N ALA A 92 12.19 -6.53 -0.03
CA ALA A 92 12.15 -7.97 0.21
C ALA A 92 12.18 -8.78 -1.09
N ARG A 93 11.34 -8.41 -2.07
CA ARG A 93 11.30 -9.06 -3.40
C ARG A 93 12.61 -8.90 -4.17
N THR A 94 13.32 -7.79 -3.98
CA THR A 94 14.61 -7.55 -4.62
C THR A 94 15.67 -8.46 -4.02
N ILE A 95 15.67 -8.63 -2.69
CA ILE A 95 16.57 -9.54 -1.98
C ILE A 95 16.32 -11.01 -2.39
N GLU A 96 15.05 -11.43 -2.50
CA GLU A 96 14.70 -12.79 -2.92
C GLU A 96 15.23 -13.13 -4.32
N ARG A 97 15.05 -12.23 -5.29
CA ARG A 97 15.56 -12.41 -6.65
C ARG A 97 17.08 -12.51 -6.72
N SER A 98 17.80 -11.78 -5.86
CA SER A 98 19.27 -11.83 -5.81
C SER A 98 19.82 -13.15 -5.24
N ARG A 99 18.99 -13.96 -4.56
CA ARG A 99 19.41 -15.23 -3.96
C ARG A 99 19.23 -16.44 -4.90
N GLN A 100 18.55 -16.26 -6.02
CA GLN A 100 18.39 -17.27 -7.08
C GLN A 100 19.49 -17.11 -8.13
#